data_AF-A0A4Y2S7U4-F1
#
_entry.id   AF-A0A4Y2S7U4-F1
#
_cell.length_a   1.000
_cell.length_b   1.000
_cell.length_c   1.000
_cell.angle_alpha   90.00
_cell.angle_beta   90.00
_cell.angle_gamma   90.00
#
_symmetry.space_group_name_H-M   'P 1'
#
loop_
_entity.id
_entity.type
_entity.pdbx_description
1 polymer ?
#
loop_
_entity_poly.entity_id
_entity_poly.type
_entity_poly.pdbx_seq_one_letter_code
_entity_poly.pdbx_strand_id
1 'polypeptide(L)'
;MCLLHFNELPFRHLFINLDGEKIGPKSFSGLIGTQLSKWEKLPVVNFKSVENKIPEIKRKILRKDQQYLLDISYAIKSGSSPEDLSVREPGPLSHSRWFTTVNRVLRLYLSIEN
;
A
#
# COMPACT_ATOMS: atom_id res chain seq x y z
N MET A 1 7.87 15.55 15.98
CA MET A 1 7.43 14.41 15.14
C MET A 1 6.04 13.98 15.65
N CYS A 2 5.01 13.92 14.81
CA CYS A 2 3.63 13.63 15.24
C CYS A 2 3.34 12.12 15.21
N LEU A 3 2.36 11.62 16.00
CA LEU A 3 1.95 10.21 16.02
C LEU A 3 1.65 9.65 14.60
N LEU A 4 1.12 10.51 13.72
CA LEU A 4 0.90 10.21 12.30
C LEU A 4 2.20 9.88 11.56
N HIS A 5 3.25 10.69 11.70
CA HIS A 5 4.55 10.45 11.08
C HIS A 5 5.26 9.22 11.66
N PHE A 6 5.08 8.93 12.95
CA PHE A 6 5.65 7.71 13.55
C PHE A 6 5.00 6.44 12.97
N ASN A 7 3.68 6.47 12.78
CA ASN A 7 2.95 5.36 12.17
C ASN A 7 3.29 5.15 10.69
N GLU A 8 3.90 6.11 10.00
CA GLU A 8 4.33 5.99 8.59
C GLU A 8 5.59 5.14 8.40
N LEU A 9 6.51 5.17 9.37
CA LEU A 9 7.82 4.51 9.27
C LEU A 9 7.75 3.01 8.93
N PRO A 10 6.98 2.17 9.64
CA PRO A 10 6.91 0.74 9.31
C PRO A 10 6.36 0.47 7.91
N PHE A 11 5.42 1.28 7.43
CA PHE A 11 4.87 1.14 6.09
C PHE A 11 5.83 1.65 5.00
N ARG A 12 6.72 2.58 5.33
CA ARG A 12 7.77 3.03 4.42
C ARG A 12 8.77 1.93 4.10
N HIS A 13 9.13 1.12 5.10
CA HIS A 13 9.97 -0.07 4.88
C HIS A 13 9.26 -1.11 3.98
N LEU A 14 7.96 -1.37 4.20
CA LEU A 14 7.17 -2.22 3.29
C LEU A 14 7.20 -1.72 1.85
N PHE A 15 7.03 -0.42 1.65
CA PHE A 15 7.03 0.18 0.33
C PHE A 15 8.39 -0.01 -0.39
N ILE A 16 9.49 0.26 0.31
CA ILE A 16 10.85 0.12 -0.23
C ILE A 16 11.12 -1.34 -0.63
N ASN A 17 10.65 -2.30 0.17
CA ASN A 17 10.82 -3.72 -0.15
C ASN A 17 10.04 -4.16 -1.41
N LEU A 18 8.95 -3.47 -1.76
CA LEU A 18 8.06 -3.86 -2.87
C LEU A 18 8.38 -3.14 -4.20
N ASP A 19 8.60 -1.82 -4.16
CA ASP A 19 8.80 -1.00 -5.39
C ASP A 19 10.27 -0.59 -5.59
N GLY A 20 11.14 -0.93 -4.63
CA GLY A 20 12.54 -0.53 -4.61
C GLY A 20 12.77 0.87 -4.03
N GLU A 21 14.04 1.28 -3.99
CA GLU A 21 14.43 2.61 -3.52
C GLU A 21 13.98 3.67 -4.55
N LYS A 22 13.29 4.73 -4.09
CA LYS A 22 12.87 5.83 -4.98
C LYS A 22 14.10 6.60 -5.45
N ILE A 23 14.28 6.73 -6.77
CA ILE A 23 15.36 7.53 -7.37
C ILE A 23 15.15 9.05 -7.12
N GLY A 24 13.98 9.47 -6.62
CA GLY A 24 13.70 10.86 -6.27
C GLY A 24 12.33 11.11 -5.62
N PRO A 25 12.03 12.35 -5.20
CA PRO A 25 10.81 12.69 -4.45
C PRO A 25 9.51 12.50 -5.24
N LYS A 26 9.59 12.42 -6.58
CA LYS A 26 8.44 12.26 -7.49
C LYS A 26 8.54 11.06 -8.43
N SER A 27 9.65 10.31 -8.39
CA SER A 27 9.89 9.21 -9.31
C SER A 27 9.69 7.87 -8.59
N PHE A 28 8.76 7.08 -9.13
CA PHE A 28 8.68 5.66 -8.87
C PHE A 28 9.49 4.95 -9.96
N SER A 29 10.45 4.13 -9.58
CA SER A 29 11.36 3.44 -10.50
C SER A 29 10.97 1.98 -10.72
N GLY A 30 10.11 1.40 -9.87
CA GLY A 30 9.63 0.04 -10.01
C GLY A 30 8.51 -0.11 -11.04
N LEU A 31 8.31 -1.35 -11.51
CA LEU A 31 7.24 -1.74 -12.42
C LEU A 31 5.86 -1.31 -11.90
N ILE A 32 5.66 -1.39 -10.58
CA ILE A 32 4.43 -1.01 -9.89
C ILE A 32 4.24 0.51 -9.97
N GLY A 33 5.29 1.27 -9.68
CA GLY A 33 5.33 2.72 -9.87
C GLY A 33 4.83 3.23 -11.23
N THR A 34 5.23 2.58 -12.32
CA THR A 34 4.88 3.01 -13.69
C THR A 34 3.43 2.73 -14.08
N GLN A 35 2.79 1.75 -13.45
CA GLN A 35 1.40 1.37 -13.72
C GLN A 35 0.37 2.10 -12.83
N LEU A 36 0.83 3.03 -11.99
CA LEU A 36 -0.01 3.78 -11.03
C LEU A 36 -1.16 4.57 -11.69
N SER A 37 -1.10 4.85 -13.00
CA SER A 37 -2.20 5.52 -13.72
C SER A 37 -3.38 4.60 -14.04
N LYS A 38 -3.21 3.27 -13.98
CA LYS A 38 -4.22 2.27 -14.37
C LYS A 38 -4.85 1.52 -13.19
N TRP A 39 -4.45 1.83 -11.95
CA TRP A 39 -4.80 1.07 -10.74
C TRP A 39 -6.30 0.90 -10.49
N GLU A 40 -7.15 1.89 -10.82
CA GLU A 40 -8.59 1.91 -10.49
C GLU A 40 -9.38 0.78 -11.16
N LYS A 41 -8.94 0.32 -12.33
CA LYS A 41 -9.68 -0.64 -13.15
C LYS A 41 -9.16 -2.07 -13.04
N LEU A 42 -8.14 -2.29 -12.21
CA LEU A 42 -7.49 -3.60 -12.16
C LEU A 42 -8.13 -4.49 -11.10
N PRO A 43 -8.55 -5.72 -11.46
CA PRO A 43 -9.05 -6.69 -10.50
C PRO A 43 -7.92 -7.13 -9.57
N VAL A 44 -8.26 -7.59 -8.36
CA VAL A 44 -7.31 -8.34 -7.55
C VAL A 44 -7.12 -9.71 -8.21
N VAL A 45 -5.87 -10.11 -8.43
CA VAL A 45 -5.49 -11.40 -9.02
C VAL A 45 -4.68 -12.22 -8.02
N ASN A 46 -4.18 -13.39 -8.39
CA ASN A 46 -3.25 -14.12 -7.54
C ASN A 46 -1.93 -13.36 -7.45
N PHE A 47 -1.48 -13.08 -6.22
CA PHE A 47 -0.22 -12.41 -5.93
C PHE A 47 0.61 -13.24 -4.95
N LYS A 48 1.94 -13.05 -4.98
CA LYS A 48 2.84 -13.75 -4.04
C LYS A 48 2.78 -13.10 -2.66
N SER A 49 2.79 -13.94 -1.63
CA SER A 49 2.94 -13.45 -0.26
C SER A 49 4.33 -12.86 -0.05
N VAL A 50 4.42 -11.72 0.63
CA VAL A 50 5.71 -11.11 0.99
C VAL A 50 5.88 -11.15 2.50
N GLU A 51 6.97 -11.75 2.96
CA GLU A 51 7.32 -11.75 4.37
C GLU A 51 7.67 -10.33 4.79
N ASN A 52 6.84 -9.75 5.66
CA ASN A 52 7.12 -8.45 6.24
C ASN A 52 6.63 -8.31 7.68
N LYS A 53 7.29 -7.44 8.44
CA LYS A 53 6.90 -7.03 9.78
C LYS A 53 5.79 -5.98 9.68
N ILE A 54 4.55 -6.45 9.78
CA ILE A 54 3.39 -5.57 9.93
C ILE A 54 3.36 -5.06 11.38
N PRO A 55 3.28 -3.75 11.61
CA PRO A 55 3.25 -3.20 12.94
C PRO A 55 1.95 -3.57 13.67
N GLU A 56 2.04 -3.96 14.94
CA GLU A 56 0.89 -4.25 15.79
C GLU A 56 0.22 -2.95 16.26
N ILE A 57 -0.58 -2.34 15.38
CA ILE A 57 -1.31 -1.11 15.67
C ILE A 57 -2.79 -1.40 15.91
N LYS A 58 -3.37 -0.85 16.97
CA LYS A 58 -4.81 -0.99 17.25
C LYS A 58 -5.62 -0.28 16.15
N ARG A 59 -6.41 -1.02 15.36
CA ARG A 59 -7.28 -0.45 14.29
C ARG A 59 -8.09 0.76 14.73
N LYS A 60 -8.62 0.76 15.96
CA LYS A 60 -9.50 1.82 16.48
C LYS A 60 -8.86 3.21 16.57
N ILE A 61 -7.53 3.30 16.58
CA ILE A 61 -6.81 4.58 16.62
C ILE A 61 -6.37 5.06 15.22
N LEU A 62 -6.62 4.26 14.18
CA LEU A 62 -6.22 4.56 12.81
C LEU A 62 -7.33 5.29 12.05
N ARG A 63 -6.95 6.20 11.17
CA ARG A 63 -7.85 6.82 10.19
C ARG A 63 -8.18 5.82 9.06
N LYS A 64 -9.23 6.09 8.27
CA LYS A 64 -9.69 5.18 7.20
C LYS A 64 -8.57 4.80 6.21
N ASP A 65 -7.77 5.77 5.78
CA ASP A 65 -6.63 5.59 4.88
C ASP A 65 -5.53 4.71 5.49
N GLN A 66 -5.30 4.83 6.80
CA GLN A 66 -4.34 4.01 7.55
C GLN A 66 -4.87 2.60 7.84
N GLN A 67 -6.19 2.45 8.07
CA GLN A 67 -6.83 1.15 8.21
C GLN A 67 -6.74 0.36 6.91
N TYR A 68 -7.01 1.01 5.78
CA TYR A 68 -6.84 0.41 4.45
C TYR A 68 -5.40 -0.05 4.23
N LEU A 69 -4.41 0.78 4.59
CA LEU A 69 -3.00 0.41 4.50
C LEU A 69 -2.64 -0.81 5.35
N LEU A 70 -3.21 -0.89 6.56
CA LEU A 70 -2.99 -2.03 7.44
C LEU A 70 -3.59 -3.31 6.85
N ASP A 71 -4.84 -3.24 6.38
CA ASP A 71 -5.55 -4.38 5.82
C ASP A 71 -4.87 -4.91 4.55
N ILE A 72 -4.42 -4.03 3.66
CA ILE A 72 -3.71 -4.45 2.44
C ILE A 72 -2.33 -5.03 2.75
N SER A 73 -1.65 -4.52 3.78
CA SER A 73 -0.38 -5.10 4.24
C SER A 73 -0.58 -6.53 4.75
N TYR A 74 -1.66 -6.79 5.50
CA TYR A 74 -2.01 -8.15 5.94
C TYR A 74 -2.37 -9.07 4.77
N ALA A 75 -3.07 -8.55 3.76
CA ALA A 75 -3.36 -9.33 2.56
C ALA A 75 -2.07 -9.77 1.84
N ILE A 76 -1.14 -8.83 1.64
CA ILE A 76 0.17 -9.11 1.04
C ILE A 76 0.97 -10.12 1.88
N LYS A 77 0.98 -10.00 3.21
CA LYS A 77 1.69 -10.94 4.08
C LYS A 77 1.09 -12.35 4.04
N SER A 78 -0.23 -12.45 3.98
CA SER A 78 -0.94 -13.74 3.98
C SER A 78 -1.01 -14.38 2.59
N GLY A 79 -0.74 -13.62 1.52
CA GLY A 79 -0.95 -14.10 0.14
C GLY A 79 -2.42 -14.22 -0.24
N SER A 80 -3.34 -13.68 0.57
CA SER A 80 -4.78 -13.77 0.36
C SER A 80 -5.40 -12.40 0.61
N SER A 81 -6.23 -11.93 -0.33
CA SER A 81 -6.96 -10.67 -0.19
C SER A 81 -8.44 -10.96 -0.04
N PRO A 82 -9.14 -10.37 0.96
CA PRO A 82 -10.59 -10.32 0.92
C PRO A 82 -11.06 -9.52 -0.31
N GLU A 83 -12.18 -9.93 -0.91
CA GLU A 83 -12.73 -9.35 -2.14
C GLU A 83 -13.06 -7.85 -1.98
N ASP A 84 -13.45 -7.44 -0.78
CA ASP A 84 -13.82 -6.06 -0.45
C ASP A 84 -12.64 -5.07 -0.48
N LEU A 85 -11.39 -5.54 -0.38
CA LEU A 85 -10.19 -4.69 -0.57
C LEU A 85 -10.13 -4.14 -2.00
N SER A 86 -10.66 -4.88 -2.96
CA SER A 86 -10.62 -4.47 -4.38
C SER A 86 -11.52 -3.27 -4.67
N VAL A 87 -12.62 -3.15 -3.91
CA VAL A 87 -13.70 -2.17 -4.05
C VAL A 87 -13.50 -0.95 -3.15
N ARG A 88 -12.76 -1.10 -2.05
CA ARG A 88 -12.50 0.00 -1.11
C ARG A 88 -11.61 1.05 -1.75
N GLU A 89 -12.12 2.28 -1.85
CA GLU A 89 -11.32 3.41 -2.29
C GLU A 89 -10.36 3.87 -1.17
N PRO A 90 -9.05 4.00 -1.44
CA PRO A 90 -8.08 4.49 -0.46
C PRO A 90 -8.21 5.99 -0.14
N GLY A 91 -9.28 6.64 -0.60
CA GLY A 91 -9.57 8.07 -0.44
C GLY A 91 -8.97 8.96 -1.54
N PRO A 92 -9.38 10.24 -1.58
CA PRO A 92 -8.94 11.19 -2.60
C PRO A 92 -7.42 11.42 -2.54
N LEU A 93 -6.82 11.58 -3.73
CA LEU A 93 -5.39 11.84 -3.92
C LEU A 93 -5.07 13.22 -3.34
N SER A 94 -4.31 13.26 -2.25
CA SER A 94 -3.70 14.49 -1.75
C SER A 94 -2.20 14.39 -1.94
N HIS A 95 -1.63 15.27 -2.77
CA HIS A 95 -0.20 15.25 -3.11
C HIS A 95 0.75 15.42 -1.91
N SER A 96 0.24 15.86 -0.77
CA SER A 96 0.96 15.97 0.50
C SER A 96 0.86 14.72 1.39
N ARG A 97 0.12 13.69 0.98
CA ARG A 97 -0.13 12.49 1.79
C ARG A 97 0.50 11.25 1.19
N TRP A 98 1.67 10.88 1.71
CA TRP A 98 2.39 9.63 1.46
C TRP A 98 1.47 8.39 1.45
N PHE A 99 0.53 8.32 2.39
CA PHE A 99 -0.41 7.21 2.57
C PHE A 99 -1.24 6.89 1.32
N THR A 100 -1.81 7.88 0.64
CA THR A 100 -2.69 7.61 -0.51
C THR A 100 -1.90 7.00 -1.67
N THR A 101 -0.65 7.45 -1.86
CA THR A 101 0.21 6.93 -2.91
C THR A 101 0.68 5.51 -2.61
N VAL A 102 1.07 5.22 -1.36
CA VAL A 102 1.41 3.86 -0.93
C VAL A 102 0.22 2.93 -1.10
N ASN A 103 -0.97 3.34 -0.66
CA ASN A 103 -2.19 2.53 -0.80
C ASN A 103 -2.47 2.13 -2.25
N ARG A 104 -2.24 3.04 -3.20
CA ARG A 104 -2.42 2.77 -4.63
C ARG A 104 -1.36 1.81 -5.19
N VAL A 105 -0.10 1.96 -4.77
CA VAL A 105 0.98 1.02 -5.17
C VAL A 105 0.71 -0.38 -4.61
N LEU A 106 0.32 -0.51 -3.35
CA LEU A 106 -0.02 -1.80 -2.76
C LEU A 106 -1.27 -2.41 -3.42
N ARG A 107 -2.28 -1.59 -3.75
CA ARG A 107 -3.47 -2.04 -4.48
C ARG A 107 -3.13 -2.58 -5.86
N LEU A 108 -2.16 -1.95 -6.51
CA LEU A 108 -1.65 -2.37 -7.80
C LEU A 108 -0.81 -3.66 -7.69
N TYR A 109 -0.06 -3.86 -6.60
CA TYR A 109 0.65 -5.12 -6.34
C TYR A 109 -0.30 -6.31 -6.29
N LEU A 110 -1.48 -6.15 -5.66
CA LEU A 110 -2.52 -7.19 -5.65
C LEU A 110 -3.11 -7.49 -7.05
N SER A 111 -2.87 -6.60 -8.01
CA SER A 111 -3.37 -6.70 -9.39
C SER A 111 -2.31 -7.17 -10.38
N ILE A 112 -1.07 -7.40 -9.93
CA ILE A 112 0.00 -7.92 -10.75
C ILE A 112 0.17 -9.40 -10.41
N GLU A 113 -0.06 -10.24 -11.41
CA GLU A 113 0.24 -11.67 -11.34
C GLU A 113 1.76 -11.85 -11.33
N ASN A 114 2.29 -12.50 -10.28
CA ASN A 114 3.73 -12.65 -10.02
C ASN A 114 4.17 -14.11 -9.94
#